data_AF-A0A3S1MNL8-F1
#
_entry.id   AF-A0A3S1MNL8-F1
#
_cell.length_a   1.000
_cell.length_b   1.000
_cell.length_c   1.000
_cell.angle_alpha   90.00
_cell.angle_beta   90.00
_cell.angle_gamma   90.00
#
_symmetry.space_group_name_H-M   'P 1'
#
loop_
_entity.id
_entity.type
_entity.pdbx_description
1 polymer ?
#
loop_
_entity_poly.entity_id
_entity_poly.type
_entity_poly.pdbx_seq_one_letter_code
_entity_poly.pdbx_strand_id
1 'polypeptide(L)'
;MTAPGDLMQALFLRLKTDASLSALLGGAGLLERADAKAAYPHVTYGRTSAFDLETGADNDNDQLITLHVWSKAQGEAETRLIMDSIRARLD
;
A
#
# COMPACT_ATOMS: atom_id res chain seq x y z
N MET A 1 -19.90 -10.74 3.71
CA MET A 1 -19.63 -9.50 2.95
C MET A 1 -18.63 -8.72 3.77
N THR A 2 -17.37 -8.67 3.32
CA THR A 2 -16.31 -7.91 3.99
C THR A 2 -16.38 -6.51 3.44
N ALA A 3 -16.72 -5.53 4.27
CA ALA A 3 -16.79 -4.15 3.81
C ALA A 3 -15.42 -3.71 3.23
N PRO A 4 -15.37 -2.85 2.21
CA PRO A 4 -14.13 -2.35 1.59
C PRO A 4 -13.05 -1.91 2.60
N GLY A 5 -13.48 -1.24 3.68
CA GLY A 5 -12.58 -0.75 4.73
C GLY A 5 -11.98 -1.85 5.62
N ASP A 6 -12.59 -3.03 5.68
CA ASP A 6 -12.09 -4.17 6.47
C ASP A 6 -10.95 -4.88 5.72
N LEU A 7 -11.10 -5.07 4.41
CA LEU A 7 -10.02 -5.60 3.55
C LEU A 7 -8.79 -4.69 3.58
N MET A 8 -8.99 -3.38 3.46
CA MET A 8 -7.91 -2.41 3.50
C MET A 8 -7.15 -2.45 4.84
N GLN A 9 -7.87 -2.51 5.96
CA GLN A 9 -7.26 -2.63 7.28
C GLN A 9 -6.48 -3.94 7.44
N ALA A 10 -7.04 -5.06 6.98
CA ALA A 10 -6.36 -6.35 7.02
C ALA A 10 -5.05 -6.35 6.20
N LEU A 11 -5.10 -5.79 4.98
CA LEU A 11 -3.93 -5.63 4.11
C LEU A 11 -2.87 -4.75 4.78
N PHE A 12 -3.29 -3.60 5.34
CA PHE A 12 -2.39 -2.67 5.98
C PHE A 12 -1.72 -3.27 7.22
N LEU A 13 -2.49 -3.99 8.05
CA LEU A 13 -1.95 -4.70 9.20
C LEU A 13 -0.92 -5.76 8.76
N ARG A 14 -1.24 -6.55 7.73
CA ARG A 14 -0.34 -7.57 7.18
C ARG A 14 0.98 -6.96 6.71
N LEU A 15 0.93 -5.89 5.93
CA LEU A 15 2.14 -5.19 5.45
C LEU A 15 2.92 -4.55 6.60
N LYS A 16 2.25 -3.96 7.59
CA LYS A 16 2.89 -3.34 8.76
C LYS A 16 3.57 -4.36 9.67
N THR A 17 3.08 -5.60 9.72
CA THR A 17 3.72 -6.68 10.48
C THR A 17 4.93 -7.31 9.79
N ASP A 18 5.19 -6.97 8.52
CA ASP A 18 6.37 -7.46 7.83
C ASP A 18 7.63 -6.72 8.28
N ALA A 19 8.54 -7.47 8.89
CA ALA A 19 9.81 -6.94 9.37
C ALA A 19 10.73 -6.47 8.23
N SER A 20 10.71 -7.16 7.09
CA SER A 20 11.54 -6.81 5.93
C SER A 20 11.10 -5.49 5.30
N LEU A 21 9.80 -5.35 5.02
CA LEU A 21 9.23 -4.10 4.53
C LEU A 21 9.41 -2.95 5.53
N SER A 22 9.18 -3.21 6.83
CA SER A 22 9.41 -2.20 7.87
C SER A 22 10.87 -1.74 7.90
N ALA A 23 11.84 -2.66 7.75
CA ALA A 23 13.25 -2.29 7.71
C ALA A 23 13.60 -1.44 6.47
N LEU A 24 13.04 -1.78 5.29
CA LEU A 24 13.22 -0.99 4.06
C LEU A 24 12.67 0.43 4.19
N LEU A 25 11.60 0.60 4.97
CA LEU A 25 10.92 1.88 5.18
C LEU A 25 11.45 2.67 6.40
N GLY A 26 12.56 2.23 7.00
CA GLY A 26 13.12 2.88 8.19
C GLY A 26 12.25 2.77 9.44
N GLY A 27 11.39 1.74 9.50
CA GLY A 27 10.45 1.47 10.58
C GLY A 27 9.00 1.65 10.13
N ALA A 28 8.29 2.62 10.72
CA ALA A 28 6.86 2.83 10.51
C ALA A 28 6.54 3.68 9.26
N GLY A 29 7.18 3.41 8.12
CA GLY A 29 6.95 4.18 6.90
C GLY A 29 5.66 3.84 6.17
N LEU A 30 4.78 3.00 6.71
CA LEU A 30 3.42 2.82 6.20
C LEU A 30 2.49 3.85 6.83
N LEU A 31 1.94 4.76 6.03
CA LEU A 31 1.13 5.89 6.46
C LEU A 31 -0.21 5.92 5.70
N GLU A 32 -1.31 6.23 6.37
CA GLU A 32 -2.60 6.42 5.68
C GLU A 32 -2.58 7.71 4.85
N ARG A 33 -2.01 8.77 5.42
CA ARG A 33 -1.70 10.03 4.74
C ARG A 33 -0.31 10.48 5.12
N ALA A 34 0.45 10.95 4.14
CA ALA A 34 1.74 11.58 4.37
C ALA A 34 1.54 13.06 4.71
N ASP A 35 2.01 13.47 5.89
CA ASP A 35 2.20 14.88 6.21
C ASP A 35 3.46 15.43 5.54
N ALA A 36 3.59 16.76 5.48
CA ALA A 36 4.77 17.42 4.88
C ALA A 36 6.12 17.05 5.55
N LYS A 37 6.08 16.44 6.74
CA LYS A 37 7.25 15.97 7.51
C LYS A 37 7.47 14.46 7.45
N ALA A 38 6.71 13.72 6.64
CA ALA A 38 6.87 12.28 6.52
C ALA A 38 8.33 11.92 6.15
N ALA A 39 8.94 11.02 6.92
CA ALA A 39 10.26 10.51 6.65
C ALA A 39 10.23 9.66 5.36
N TYR A 40 11.33 9.68 4.60
CA TYR A 40 11.47 8.87 3.39
C TYR A 40 12.43 7.71 3.66
N PRO A 41 12.24 6.53 3.04
CA PRO A 41 11.09 6.19 2.17
C PRO A 41 9.82 5.86 2.96
N HIS A 42 8.66 6.15 2.37
CA HIS A 42 7.36 5.81 2.96
C HIS A 42 6.36 5.36 1.89
N VAL A 43 5.35 4.60 2.32
CA VAL A 43 4.26 4.10 1.50
C VAL A 43 2.96 4.68 2.03
N THR A 44 2.18 5.27 1.14
CA THR A 44 0.81 5.70 1.42
C THR A 44 -0.18 4.89 0.61
N TYR A 45 -1.38 4.69 1.13
CA TYR A 45 -2.46 4.11 0.34
C TYR A 45 -3.47 5.17 -0.12
N GLY A 46 -3.97 5.00 -1.34
CA GLY A 46 -5.03 5.81 -1.92
C GLY A 46 -6.42 5.26 -1.59
N ARG A 47 -7.45 6.03 -1.96
CA ARG A 47 -8.85 5.67 -1.75
C ARG A 47 -9.16 4.33 -2.42
N THR A 48 -9.70 3.38 -1.64
CA THR A 48 -10.32 2.17 -2.16
C THR A 48 -11.66 2.53 -2.78
N SER A 49 -11.83 2.20 -4.04
CA SER A 49 -13.15 2.21 -4.69
C SER A 49 -13.48 0.76 -5.03
N ALA A 50 -14.66 0.30 -4.64
CA ALA A 50 -15.24 -0.90 -5.23
C ALA A 50 -15.44 -0.59 -6.72
N PHE A 51 -14.82 -1.35 -7.61
CA PHE A 51 -14.91 -1.07 -9.04
C PHE A 51 -14.86 -2.39 -9.79
N ASP A 52 -15.96 -2.72 -10.47
CA ASP A 52 -16.04 -3.87 -11.36
C ASP A 52 -15.27 -3.57 -12.64
N LEU A 53 -14.07 -4.16 -12.75
CA LEU A 53 -13.17 -3.96 -13.90
C LEU A 53 -13.72 -4.57 -15.21
N GLU A 54 -14.80 -5.36 -15.16
CA GLU A 54 -15.41 -6.01 -16.33
C GLU A 54 -16.62 -5.26 -16.90
N THR A 55 -17.42 -4.59 -16.07
CA THR A 55 -18.69 -3.96 -16.50
C THR A 55 -18.77 -2.45 -16.22
N GLY A 56 -17.85 -1.90 -15.44
CA GLY A 56 -17.88 -0.48 -15.03
C GLY A 56 -19.06 -0.13 -14.12
N ALA A 57 -19.75 -1.12 -13.57
CA ALA A 57 -20.80 -0.97 -12.57
C ALA A 57 -20.22 -1.07 -11.15
N ASP A 58 -20.90 -0.49 -10.18
CA ASP A 58 -20.57 -0.65 -8.76
C ASP A 58 -20.95 -2.08 -8.33
N ASN A 59 -19.97 -2.99 -8.32
CA ASN A 59 -20.09 -4.31 -7.67
C ASN A 59 -19.17 -4.35 -6.45
N ASP A 60 -19.70 -4.81 -5.32
CA ASP A 60 -18.99 -4.91 -4.03
C ASP A 60 -17.91 -6.01 -4.02
N ASN A 61 -17.83 -6.82 -5.07
CA ASN A 61 -17.02 -8.04 -5.10
C ASN A 61 -15.54 -7.79 -5.45
N ASP A 62 -15.25 -6.74 -6.22
CA ASP A 62 -13.91 -6.37 -6.65
C ASP A 62 -13.46 -5.05 -6.00
N GLN A 63 -12.30 -5.09 -5.35
CA GLN A 63 -11.75 -3.97 -4.58
C GLN A 63 -10.44 -3.52 -5.22
N LEU A 64 -10.41 -2.30 -5.76
CA LEU A 64 -9.19 -1.70 -6.27
C LEU A 64 -8.46 -0.94 -5.15
N ILE A 65 -7.23 -1.35 -4.86
CA ILE A 65 -6.37 -0.73 -3.85
C ILE A 65 -5.13 -0.16 -4.55
N THR A 66 -4.88 1.14 -4.37
CA THR A 66 -3.69 1.82 -4.89
C THR A 66 -2.71 2.10 -3.77
N LEU A 67 -1.48 1.61 -3.91
CA LEU A 67 -0.36 1.92 -3.01
C LEU A 67 0.62 2.86 -3.72
N HIS A 68 0.94 3.97 -3.09
CA HIS A 68 1.92 4.95 -3.55
C HIS A 68 3.20 4.81 -2.73
N VAL A 69 4.32 4.55 -3.41
CA VAL A 69 5.65 4.45 -2.79
C VAL A 69 6.41 5.74 -3.04
N TRP A 70 6.89 6.37 -1.98
CA TRP A 70 7.62 7.63 -2.01
C TRP A 70 9.06 7.40 -1.57
N SER A 71 10.00 7.77 -2.43
CA SER A 71 11.44 7.68 -2.16
C SER A 71 12.11 9.03 -2.46
N LYS A 72 13.18 9.34 -1.72
CA LYS A 72 14.09 10.46 -1.99
C LYS A 72 15.40 10.02 -2.64
N ALA A 73 15.60 8.73 -2.83
CA ALA A 73 16.80 8.20 -3.48
C ALA A 73 16.85 8.65 -4.95
N GLN A 74 18.06 8.72 -5.49
CA GLN A 74 18.22 9.00 -6.92
C GLN A 74 17.88 7.75 -7.73
N GLY A 75 16.83 7.84 -8.55
CA GLY A 75 16.37 6.75 -9.40
C GLY A 75 15.26 5.90 -8.77
N GLU A 76 14.92 4.79 -9.44
CA GLU A 76 13.76 3.97 -9.09
C GLU A 76 14.09 2.69 -8.32
N ALA A 77 15.36 2.42 -8.05
CA ALA A 77 15.80 1.16 -7.42
C ALA A 77 15.20 0.97 -6.02
N GLU A 78 15.23 1.99 -5.16
CA GLU A 78 14.65 1.94 -3.81
C GLU A 78 13.14 1.70 -3.87
N THR A 79 12.43 2.42 -4.74
CA THR A 79 10.99 2.26 -4.96
C THR A 79 10.65 0.86 -5.47
N ARG A 80 11.41 0.32 -6.44
CA ARG A 80 11.20 -1.04 -6.97
C ARG A 80 11.43 -2.11 -5.91
N LEU A 81 12.46 -1.98 -5.07
CA LEU A 81 12.72 -2.90 -3.97
C LEU A 81 11.55 -2.93 -2.98
N ILE A 82 10.99 -1.76 -2.65
CA ILE A 82 9.81 -1.67 -1.78
C ILE A 82 8.59 -2.32 -2.46
N MET A 83 8.35 -2.05 -3.75
CA MET A 83 7.24 -2.66 -4.50
C MET A 83 7.36 -4.19 -4.57
N ASP A 84 8.57 -4.72 -4.80
CA ASP A 84 8.82 -6.16 -4.84
C ASP A 84 8.58 -6.81 -3.47
N SER A 85 9.03 -6.16 -2.39
CA SER A 85 8.75 -6.61 -1.02
C SER A 85 7.27 -6.61 -0.68
N ILE A 86 6.51 -5.60 -1.14
CA ILE A 86 5.05 -5.56 -0.97
C ILE A 86 4.41 -6.72 -1.75
N ARG A 87 4.81 -6.92 -3.01
CA ARG A 87 4.30 -8.01 -3.84
C ARG A 87 4.55 -9.37 -3.19
N ALA A 88 5.78 -9.63 -2.73
CA ALA A 88 6.16 -10.88 -2.08
C ALA A 88 5.40 -11.18 -0.79
N ARG A 89 4.79 -10.16 -0.14
CA ARG A 89 3.96 -10.33 1.06
C ARG A 89 2.48 -10.56 0.78
N LEU A 90 2.04 -10.22 -0.43
CA LEU A 90 0.66 -10.32 -0.88
C LEU A 90 0.40 -11.50 -1.82
N ASP A 91 1.44 -12.10 -2.40
CA ASP A 91 1.40 -13.41 -3.06
C ASP A 91 1.15 -14.53 -2.02
#